data_AF-A0ABD0L3F3-F1
#
_entry.id   AF-A0ABD0L3F3-F1
#
_cell.length_a   1.000
_cell.length_b   1.000
_cell.length_c   1.000
_cell.angle_alpha   90.00
_cell.angle_beta   90.00
_cell.angle_gamma   90.00
#
_symmetry.space_group_name_H-M   'P 1'
#
loop_
_entity.id
_entity.type
_entity.pdbx_description
1 polymer ?
#
loop_
_entity_poly.entity_id
_entity_poly.type
_entity_poly.pdbx_seq_one_letter_code
_entity_poly.pdbx_strand_id
1 'polypeptide(L)'
;MLWLLVVAVAVGQCAGKDLVQTLVSDPQESTLVSLVTKAGLAPALSTGTHTVFAPNDAAFAKLSQATLDSLDAHPDDLANILKYHVVTGSVMSADLRNEETVTTLNGQKLRVNIYSHNHAVTVEGKKVIETDRTADNGVIHVVEDVIMPPSGDIVDIVAGDSRFSTLLTAVQKVGLADALKGDPLTVFAPTNDAFSHLSGTELQRLLDHPEYLKEVLTYHVIDHTL
;
A
#
# COMPACT_ATOMS: atom_id res chain seq x y z
N MET A 1 30.02 23.45 -46.25
CA MET A 1 30.43 22.65 -45.08
C MET A 1 30.41 23.53 -43.85
N LEU A 2 29.43 23.35 -42.96
CA LEU A 2 29.39 24.01 -41.64
C LEU A 2 29.51 22.89 -40.59
N TRP A 3 30.61 22.88 -39.84
CA TRP A 3 30.81 21.92 -38.74
C TRP A 3 30.07 22.43 -37.51
N LEU A 4 29.12 21.64 -37.00
CA LEU A 4 28.50 21.87 -35.69
C LEU A 4 29.45 21.34 -34.61
N LEU A 5 29.98 22.25 -33.80
CA LEU A 5 30.68 21.94 -32.57
C LEU A 5 29.61 21.57 -31.51
N VAL A 6 29.38 20.28 -31.28
CA VAL A 6 28.59 19.84 -30.13
C VAL A 6 29.52 19.84 -28.93
N VAL A 7 29.28 20.76 -28.01
CA VAL A 7 29.92 20.80 -26.69
C VAL A 7 29.52 19.54 -25.93
N ALA A 8 30.43 18.59 -25.85
CA ALA A 8 30.31 17.46 -24.94
C ALA A 8 30.43 17.99 -23.51
N VAL A 9 29.32 18.07 -22.78
CA VAL A 9 29.34 18.19 -21.33
C VAL A 9 29.83 16.85 -20.79
N ALA A 10 31.14 16.77 -20.53
CA ALA A 10 31.73 15.70 -19.77
C ALA A 10 31.33 15.88 -18.30
N VAL A 11 30.25 15.23 -17.87
CA VAL A 11 30.00 15.00 -16.45
C VAL A 11 30.92 13.85 -16.03
N GLY A 12 31.86 14.15 -15.14
CA GLY A 12 32.84 13.20 -14.65
C GLY A 12 32.19 11.97 -14.02
N GLN A 13 32.68 10.80 -14.41
CA GLN A 13 32.45 9.54 -13.70
C GLN A 13 33.25 9.54 -12.40
N CYS A 14 32.54 9.35 -11.27
CA CYS A 14 32.97 8.66 -10.04
C CYS A 14 31.90 8.87 -8.95
N ALA A 15 30.77 8.16 -9.02
CA ALA A 15 29.80 8.04 -7.92
C ALA A 15 28.88 6.86 -8.29
N GLY A 16 28.52 6.01 -7.35
CA GLY A 16 27.61 4.90 -7.61
C GLY A 16 26.20 5.39 -8.00
N LYS A 17 25.32 4.44 -8.28
CA LYS A 17 23.99 4.75 -8.82
C LYS A 17 23.12 5.29 -7.69
N ASP A 18 22.62 6.52 -7.84
CA ASP A 18 21.58 7.05 -6.96
C ASP A 18 20.27 6.23 -7.09
N LEU A 19 19.29 6.45 -6.21
CA LEU A 19 18.01 5.75 -6.19
C LEU A 19 17.31 5.82 -7.56
N VAL A 20 17.25 7.01 -8.16
CA VAL A 20 16.57 7.22 -9.45
C VAL A 20 17.32 6.50 -10.57
N GLN A 21 18.65 6.56 -10.59
CA GLN A 21 19.49 5.84 -11.55
C GLN A 21 19.41 4.33 -11.39
N THR A 22 19.23 3.85 -10.16
CA THR A 22 19.04 2.43 -9.87
C THR A 22 17.69 1.96 -10.40
N LEU A 23 16.60 2.72 -10.17
CA LEU A 23 15.29 2.43 -10.74
C LEU A 23 15.29 2.49 -12.28
N VAL A 24 15.96 3.49 -12.87
CA VAL A 24 16.10 3.62 -14.33
C VAL A 24 16.89 2.46 -14.95
N SER A 25 17.77 1.81 -14.16
CA SER A 25 18.55 0.67 -14.64
C SER A 25 17.71 -0.60 -14.77
N ASP A 26 16.54 -0.69 -14.12
CA ASP A 26 15.65 -1.84 -14.17
C ASP A 26 14.54 -1.63 -15.21
N PRO A 27 14.48 -2.44 -16.28
CA PRO A 27 13.41 -2.33 -17.28
C PRO A 27 12.00 -2.55 -16.71
N GLN A 28 11.88 -3.22 -15.55
CA GLN A 28 10.59 -3.51 -14.92
C GLN A 28 10.07 -2.37 -14.04
N GLU A 29 10.78 -1.24 -13.93
CA GLU A 29 10.38 -0.09 -13.10
C GLU A 29 10.15 1.17 -13.95
N SER A 30 10.00 0.98 -15.26
CA SER A 30 9.87 2.06 -16.24
C SER A 30 8.64 2.93 -15.98
N THR A 31 7.53 2.34 -15.54
CA THR A 31 6.30 3.05 -15.18
C THR A 31 6.51 3.94 -13.96
N LEU A 32 7.17 3.42 -12.92
CA LEU A 32 7.45 4.16 -11.70
C LEU A 32 8.33 5.39 -11.97
N VAL A 33 9.41 5.21 -12.74
CA VAL A 33 10.32 6.30 -13.12
C VAL A 33 9.58 7.41 -13.88
N SER A 34 8.69 7.04 -14.80
CA SER A 34 7.85 7.98 -15.54
C SER A 34 6.95 8.80 -14.59
N LEU A 35 6.29 8.14 -13.64
CA LEU A 35 5.42 8.78 -12.67
C LEU A 35 6.18 9.69 -11.70
N VAL A 36 7.34 9.27 -11.19
CA VAL A 36 8.23 10.08 -10.33
C VAL A 36 8.70 11.34 -11.06
N THR A 37 9.00 11.23 -12.35
CA THR A 37 9.39 12.36 -13.19
C THR A 37 8.21 13.30 -13.41
N LYS A 38 7.02 12.77 -13.72
CA LYS A 38 5.78 13.53 -13.91
C LYS A 38 5.35 14.27 -12.64
N ALA A 39 5.53 13.64 -11.47
CA ALA A 39 5.22 14.22 -10.16
C ALA A 39 6.30 15.19 -9.63
N GLY A 40 7.42 15.35 -10.34
CA GLY A 40 8.51 16.25 -9.92
C GLY A 40 9.25 15.79 -8.67
N LEU A 41 9.18 14.49 -8.32
CA LEU A 41 9.79 13.93 -7.10
C LEU A 41 11.25 13.52 -7.28
N ALA A 42 11.74 13.43 -8.52
CA ALA A 42 13.13 13.02 -8.79
C ALA A 42 14.19 13.82 -7.99
N PRO A 43 14.14 15.17 -7.91
CA PRO A 43 15.11 15.93 -7.12
C PRO A 43 15.02 15.65 -5.61
N ALA A 44 13.82 15.38 -5.09
CA ALA A 44 13.62 15.04 -3.69
C ALA A 44 14.17 13.64 -3.36
N LEU A 45 14.07 12.70 -4.29
CA LEU A 45 14.60 11.34 -4.12
C LEU A 45 16.11 11.26 -4.34
N SER A 46 16.71 12.19 -5.10
CA SER A 46 18.16 12.29 -5.25
C SER A 46 18.85 13.02 -4.09
N THR A 47 18.10 13.68 -3.20
CA THR A 47 18.65 14.46 -2.07
C THR A 47 18.29 13.83 -0.74
N GLY A 48 19.32 13.49 0.06
CA GLY A 48 19.14 12.80 1.34
C GLY A 48 19.07 11.27 1.20
N THR A 49 18.86 10.59 2.33
CA THR A 49 18.79 9.13 2.40
C THR A 49 17.35 8.69 2.51
N HIS A 50 16.89 7.87 1.56
CA HIS A 50 15.50 7.39 1.52
C HIS A 50 15.43 5.88 1.29
N THR A 51 14.30 5.30 1.70
CA THR A 51 13.93 3.94 1.37
C THR A 51 12.71 3.97 0.48
N VAL A 52 12.77 3.34 -0.69
CA VAL A 52 11.69 3.34 -1.67
C VAL A 52 11.09 1.95 -1.78
N PHE A 53 9.80 1.83 -1.50
CA PHE A 53 9.02 0.64 -1.84
C PHE A 53 8.56 0.77 -3.29
N ALA A 54 9.30 0.16 -4.22
CA ALA A 54 9.10 0.34 -5.66
C ALA A 54 8.16 -0.73 -6.24
N PRO A 55 6.94 -0.39 -6.67
CA PRO A 55 6.11 -1.31 -7.45
C PRO A 55 6.71 -1.52 -8.84
N ASN A 56 6.78 -2.78 -9.28
CA ASN A 56 7.20 -3.09 -10.64
C ASN A 56 6.08 -2.85 -11.67
N ASP A 57 6.38 -2.93 -12.95
CA ASP A 57 5.43 -2.73 -14.04
C ASP A 57 4.29 -3.75 -13.99
N ALA A 58 4.54 -4.96 -13.45
CA ALA A 58 3.50 -5.95 -13.22
C ALA A 58 2.51 -5.54 -12.10
N ALA A 59 2.98 -4.84 -11.07
CA ALA A 59 2.15 -4.25 -10.03
C ALA A 59 1.23 -3.15 -10.60
N PHE A 60 1.75 -2.30 -11.48
CA PHE A 60 0.95 -1.31 -12.18
C PHE A 60 -0.07 -1.94 -13.14
N ALA A 61 0.29 -3.04 -13.79
CA ALA A 61 -0.63 -3.77 -14.69
C ALA A 61 -1.83 -4.41 -13.95
N LYS A 62 -1.74 -4.61 -12.63
CA LYS A 62 -2.87 -5.07 -11.80
C LYS A 62 -3.87 -3.97 -11.46
N LEU A 63 -3.52 -2.69 -11.66
CA LEU A 63 -4.44 -1.59 -11.40
C LEU A 63 -5.58 -1.57 -12.43
N SER A 64 -6.78 -1.21 -11.97
CA SER A 64 -7.91 -1.03 -12.87
C SER A 64 -7.71 0.20 -13.75
N GLN A 65 -8.28 0.18 -14.97
CA GLN A 65 -8.22 1.35 -15.86
C GLN A 65 -8.81 2.60 -15.19
N ALA A 66 -9.89 2.46 -14.44
CA ALA A 66 -10.51 3.56 -13.70
C ALA A 66 -9.55 4.18 -12.67
N THR A 67 -8.71 3.35 -12.02
CA THR A 67 -7.68 3.84 -11.09
C THR A 67 -6.62 4.62 -11.84
N LEU A 68 -6.12 4.10 -12.96
CA LEU A 68 -5.11 4.78 -13.79
C LEU A 68 -5.63 6.13 -14.30
N ASP A 69 -6.86 6.15 -14.83
CA ASP A 69 -7.51 7.37 -15.33
C ASP A 69 -7.68 8.40 -14.20
N SER A 70 -8.03 7.95 -13.00
CA SER A 70 -8.15 8.83 -11.83
C SER A 70 -6.82 9.43 -11.40
N LEU A 71 -5.74 8.63 -11.41
CA LEU A 71 -4.40 9.10 -11.09
C LEU A 71 -3.87 10.09 -12.13
N ASP A 72 -4.20 9.87 -13.41
CA ASP A 72 -3.83 10.79 -14.47
C ASP A 72 -4.60 12.12 -14.40
N ALA A 73 -5.85 12.09 -13.96
CA ALA A 73 -6.66 13.29 -13.76
C ALA A 73 -6.25 14.10 -12.52
N HIS A 74 -5.60 13.48 -11.52
CA HIS A 74 -5.25 14.10 -10.24
C HIS A 74 -3.75 13.98 -9.95
N PRO A 75 -2.91 14.88 -10.52
CA PRO A 75 -1.46 14.82 -10.34
C PRO A 75 -1.00 15.00 -8.89
N ASP A 76 -1.77 15.73 -8.07
CA ASP A 76 -1.48 15.90 -6.65
C ASP A 76 -1.66 14.59 -5.87
N ASP A 77 -2.70 13.80 -6.21
CA ASP A 77 -2.94 12.49 -5.62
C ASP A 77 -1.85 11.50 -6.02
N LEU A 78 -1.41 11.53 -7.28
CA LEU A 78 -0.28 10.75 -7.74
C LEU A 78 0.99 11.08 -6.94
N ALA A 79 1.29 12.37 -6.75
CA ALA A 79 2.44 12.79 -5.95
C ALA A 79 2.32 12.31 -4.50
N ASN A 80 1.11 12.34 -3.92
CA ASN A 80 0.86 11.84 -2.57
C ASN A 80 1.08 10.32 -2.45
N ILE A 81 0.61 9.54 -3.43
CA ILE A 81 0.80 8.09 -3.49
C ILE A 81 2.27 7.75 -3.65
N LEU A 82 3.00 8.43 -4.54
CA LEU A 82 4.43 8.21 -4.70
C LEU A 82 5.22 8.55 -3.42
N LYS A 83 4.85 9.63 -2.72
CA LYS A 83 5.43 9.96 -1.41
C LYS A 83 5.11 8.90 -0.34
N TYR A 84 3.96 8.22 -0.44
CA TYR A 84 3.61 7.14 0.48
C TYR A 84 4.52 5.91 0.30
N HIS A 85 5.00 5.67 -0.91
CA HIS A 85 5.97 4.60 -1.19
C HIS A 85 7.39 4.93 -0.69
N VAL A 86 7.64 6.15 -0.23
CA VAL A 86 8.97 6.65 0.14
C VAL A 86 9.02 6.87 1.65
N VAL A 87 10.02 6.30 2.29
CA VAL A 87 10.30 6.46 3.72
C VAL A 87 11.61 7.22 3.89
N THR A 88 11.63 8.18 4.81
CA THR A 88 12.85 8.92 5.13
C THR A 88 13.80 8.05 5.95
N GLY A 89 15.06 7.98 5.55
CA GLY A 89 16.09 7.14 6.16
C GLY A 89 16.40 5.88 5.33
N SER A 90 17.50 5.20 5.68
CA SER A 90 17.86 3.90 5.12
C SER A 90 17.32 2.83 6.05
N VAL A 91 16.34 2.07 5.59
CA VAL A 91 15.71 0.98 6.33
C VAL A 91 15.97 -0.30 5.56
N MET A 92 16.90 -1.12 6.05
CA MET A 92 17.14 -2.45 5.48
C MET A 92 16.13 -3.45 6.04
N SER A 93 15.96 -4.57 5.36
CA SER A 93 15.09 -5.67 5.81
C SER A 93 15.48 -6.19 7.19
N ALA A 94 16.78 -6.13 7.53
CA ALA A 94 17.32 -6.53 8.83
C ALA A 94 16.95 -5.56 9.97
N ASP A 95 16.65 -4.30 9.65
CA ASP A 95 16.22 -3.29 10.62
C ASP A 95 14.71 -3.37 10.91
N LEU A 96 13.94 -3.93 9.98
CA LEU A 96 12.49 -4.06 10.08
C LEU A 96 12.10 -5.12 11.12
N ARG A 97 11.10 -4.78 11.92
CA ARG A 97 10.44 -5.69 12.87
C ARG A 97 9.01 -5.99 12.41
N ASN A 98 8.50 -7.14 12.84
CA ASN A 98 7.09 -7.45 12.65
C ASN A 98 6.23 -6.40 13.38
N GLU A 99 5.16 -5.94 12.73
CA GLU A 99 4.26 -4.88 13.21
C GLU A 99 4.89 -3.50 13.32
N GLU A 100 6.02 -3.28 12.66
CA GLU A 100 6.66 -1.96 12.66
C GLU A 100 5.91 -0.98 11.75
N THR A 101 5.76 0.24 12.24
CA THR A 101 5.24 1.36 11.44
C THR A 101 6.34 2.36 11.18
N VAL A 102 6.62 2.62 9.90
CA VAL A 102 7.59 3.62 9.44
C VAL A 102 6.87 4.86 8.92
N THR A 103 7.47 6.04 9.09
CA THR A 103 6.86 7.29 8.62
C THR A 103 7.27 7.56 7.18
N THR A 104 6.29 7.69 6.29
CA THR A 104 6.53 7.95 4.87
C THR A 104 6.69 9.46 4.61
N LEU A 105 7.12 9.81 3.40
CA LEU A 105 7.36 11.19 2.98
C LEU A 105 6.07 12.00 2.89
N ASN A 106 4.90 11.35 2.80
CA ASN A 106 3.61 12.02 2.85
C ASN A 106 3.11 12.30 4.29
N GLY A 107 3.86 11.85 5.31
CA GLY A 107 3.54 12.02 6.72
C GLY A 107 2.66 10.92 7.32
N GLN A 108 2.10 10.02 6.51
CA GLN A 108 1.36 8.86 6.98
C GLN A 108 2.31 7.73 7.37
N LYS A 109 1.83 6.85 8.25
CA LYS A 109 2.55 5.66 8.68
C LYS A 109 2.27 4.52 7.71
N LEU A 110 3.34 3.86 7.29
CA LEU A 110 3.31 2.64 6.49
C LEU A 110 3.71 1.47 7.40
N ARG A 111 2.91 0.42 7.38
CA ARG A 111 3.09 -0.75 8.23
C ARG A 111 3.82 -1.86 7.49
N VAL A 112 4.75 -2.48 8.20
CA VAL A 112 5.50 -3.64 7.74
C VAL A 112 5.15 -4.85 8.61
N ASN A 113 4.87 -5.97 7.95
CA ASN A 113 4.60 -7.26 8.59
C ASN A 113 5.64 -8.29 8.13
N ILE A 114 6.21 -9.02 9.08
CA ILE A 114 7.22 -10.06 8.83
C ILE A 114 6.67 -11.39 9.31
N TYR A 115 6.44 -12.28 8.35
CA TYR A 115 5.86 -13.60 8.57
C TYR A 115 7.00 -14.60 8.80
N SER A 116 7.16 -15.04 10.05
CA SER A 116 8.27 -15.93 10.44
C SER A 116 8.23 -17.31 9.77
N HIS A 117 7.05 -17.77 9.33
CA HIS A 117 6.89 -19.12 8.78
C HIS A 117 7.42 -19.29 7.35
N ASN A 118 7.35 -18.24 6.54
CA ASN A 118 7.76 -18.24 5.13
C ASN A 118 8.81 -17.17 4.82
N HIS A 119 9.30 -16.46 5.83
CA HIS A 119 10.18 -15.30 5.70
C HIS A 119 9.63 -14.24 4.72
N ALA A 120 8.30 -14.16 4.57
CA ALA A 120 7.70 -13.14 3.74
C ALA A 120 7.68 -11.82 4.49
N VAL A 121 8.07 -10.75 3.79
CA VAL A 121 7.88 -9.37 4.22
C VAL A 121 6.71 -8.82 3.41
N THR A 122 5.78 -8.18 4.10
CA THR A 122 4.72 -7.42 3.44
C THR A 122 4.68 -6.00 3.95
N VAL A 123 4.22 -5.10 3.10
CA VAL A 123 4.08 -3.68 3.35
C VAL A 123 2.64 -3.32 3.02
N GLU A 124 1.86 -2.85 4.01
CA GLU A 124 0.41 -2.63 3.83
C GLU A 124 -0.31 -3.86 3.23
N GLY A 125 0.10 -5.06 3.66
CA GLY A 125 -0.41 -6.33 3.13
C GLY A 125 0.04 -6.67 1.70
N LYS A 126 0.92 -5.88 1.08
CA LYS A 126 1.50 -6.14 -0.24
C LYS A 126 2.84 -6.85 -0.09
N LYS A 127 3.03 -7.95 -0.82
CA LYS A 127 4.25 -8.74 -0.73
C LYS A 127 5.45 -7.97 -1.29
N VAL A 128 6.56 -8.00 -0.56
CA VAL A 128 7.86 -7.53 -1.05
C VAL A 128 8.50 -8.69 -1.82
N ILE A 129 8.84 -8.48 -3.10
CA ILE A 129 9.42 -9.49 -3.99
C ILE A 129 10.95 -9.46 -4.01
N GLU A 130 11.54 -8.30 -3.75
CA GLU A 130 12.98 -8.12 -3.64
C GLU A 130 13.27 -7.12 -2.52
N THR A 131 14.21 -7.44 -1.63
CA THR A 131 14.61 -6.58 -0.52
C THR A 131 16.06 -6.16 -0.66
N ASP A 132 16.42 -5.04 -0.01
CA ASP A 132 17.80 -4.59 0.19
C ASP A 132 18.59 -4.26 -1.08
N ARG A 133 17.92 -3.77 -2.11
CA ARG A 133 18.61 -3.26 -3.29
C ARG A 133 19.23 -1.90 -2.95
N THR A 134 20.54 -1.90 -2.72
CA THR A 134 21.28 -0.71 -2.26
C THR A 134 21.50 0.30 -3.40
N ALA A 135 21.26 1.57 -3.11
CA ALA A 135 21.65 2.71 -3.93
C ALA A 135 22.55 3.65 -3.10
N ASP A 136 23.28 4.55 -3.76
CA ASP A 136 24.23 5.45 -3.10
C ASP A 136 23.59 6.36 -2.04
N ASN A 137 22.31 6.65 -2.21
CA ASN A 137 21.55 7.52 -1.33
C ASN A 137 20.30 6.82 -0.76
N GLY A 138 20.30 5.48 -0.64
CA GLY A 138 19.15 4.78 -0.07
C GLY A 138 19.07 3.28 -0.32
N VAL A 139 17.88 2.74 -0.06
CA VAL A 139 17.53 1.33 -0.27
C VAL A 139 16.23 1.24 -1.06
N ILE A 140 16.15 0.28 -1.97
CA ILE A 140 14.95 -0.05 -2.74
C ILE A 140 14.46 -1.43 -2.29
N HIS A 141 13.17 -1.52 -1.99
CA HIS A 141 12.45 -2.77 -1.78
C HIS A 141 11.38 -2.88 -2.85
N VAL A 142 11.44 -3.90 -3.69
CA VAL A 142 10.48 -4.06 -4.79
C VAL A 142 9.23 -4.73 -4.27
N VAL A 143 8.05 -4.16 -4.56
CA VAL A 143 6.75 -4.67 -4.11
C VAL A 143 5.92 -5.20 -5.27
N GLU A 144 5.09 -6.21 -4.98
CA GLU A 144 4.28 -6.91 -5.99
C GLU A 144 3.03 -6.14 -6.44
N ASP A 145 2.61 -5.15 -5.66
CA ASP A 145 1.41 -4.35 -5.86
C ASP A 145 1.67 -2.88 -5.50
N VAL A 146 0.94 -1.97 -6.12
CA VAL A 146 0.97 -0.54 -5.78
C VAL A 146 0.34 -0.33 -4.39
N ILE A 147 1.06 0.37 -3.52
CA ILE A 147 0.64 0.67 -2.15
C ILE A 147 -0.21 1.94 -2.17
N MET A 148 -1.51 1.79 -1.90
CA MET A 148 -2.42 2.92 -1.77
C MET A 148 -2.47 3.38 -0.31
N PRO A 149 -2.42 4.69 -0.02
CA PRO A 149 -2.66 5.19 1.32
C PRO A 149 -4.04 4.77 1.82
N PRO A 150 -4.18 4.41 3.11
CA PRO A 150 -5.47 4.07 3.68
C PRO A 150 -6.41 5.29 3.63
N SER A 151 -7.62 5.08 3.14
CA SER A 151 -8.63 6.13 2.92
C SER A 151 -9.71 6.21 4.00
N GLY A 152 -9.53 5.53 5.14
CA GLY A 152 -10.49 5.51 6.24
C GLY A 152 -10.27 4.33 7.18
N ASP A 153 -11.18 4.16 8.13
CA ASP A 153 -11.22 2.99 9.01
C ASP A 153 -11.98 1.81 8.35
N ILE A 154 -12.06 0.68 9.06
CA ILE A 154 -12.73 -0.52 8.55
C ILE A 154 -14.22 -0.27 8.30
N VAL A 155 -14.86 0.59 9.10
CA VAL A 155 -16.27 0.93 8.93
C VAL A 155 -16.46 1.78 7.68
N ASP A 156 -15.55 2.71 7.39
CA ASP A 156 -15.57 3.51 6.17
C ASP A 156 -15.40 2.63 4.92
N ILE A 157 -14.47 1.66 4.96
CA ILE A 157 -14.27 0.69 3.88
C ILE A 157 -15.52 -0.14 3.64
N VAL A 158 -16.12 -0.67 4.71
CA VAL A 158 -17.36 -1.48 4.66
C VAL A 158 -18.55 -0.64 4.16
N ALA A 159 -18.61 0.64 4.53
CA ALA A 159 -19.66 1.55 4.07
C ALA A 159 -19.50 1.99 2.61
N GLY A 160 -18.26 2.08 2.12
CA GLY A 160 -17.95 2.45 0.74
C GLY A 160 -18.23 1.35 -0.29
N ASP A 161 -18.38 0.11 0.14
CA ASP A 161 -18.59 -1.05 -0.74
C ASP A 161 -19.98 -1.69 -0.53
N SER A 162 -20.81 -1.60 -1.56
CA SER A 162 -22.20 -2.10 -1.55
C SER A 162 -22.30 -3.60 -1.29
N ARG A 163 -21.23 -4.37 -1.48
CA ARG A 163 -21.16 -5.82 -1.20
C ARG A 163 -21.21 -6.13 0.29
N PHE A 164 -21.01 -5.17 1.19
CA PHE A 164 -21.02 -5.37 2.64
C PHE A 164 -22.18 -4.67 3.36
N SER A 165 -23.21 -4.23 2.63
CA SER A 165 -24.36 -3.51 3.22
C SER A 165 -25.08 -4.29 4.32
N THR A 166 -25.17 -5.62 4.21
CA THR A 166 -25.75 -6.49 5.25
C THR A 166 -24.89 -6.50 6.51
N LEU A 167 -23.56 -6.59 6.36
CA LEU A 167 -22.61 -6.54 7.46
C LEU A 167 -22.68 -5.18 8.18
N LEU A 168 -22.71 -4.07 7.43
CA LEU A 168 -22.81 -2.74 8.01
C LEU A 168 -24.06 -2.60 8.90
N THR A 169 -25.21 -3.06 8.39
CA THR A 169 -26.47 -3.06 9.14
C THR A 169 -26.36 -3.87 10.43
N ALA A 170 -25.73 -5.05 10.36
CA ALA A 170 -25.53 -5.93 11.50
C ALA A 170 -24.60 -5.30 12.56
N VAL A 171 -23.45 -4.75 12.15
CA VAL A 171 -22.48 -4.09 13.03
C VAL A 171 -23.09 -2.87 13.72
N GLN A 172 -23.87 -2.07 12.99
CA GLN A 172 -24.58 -0.91 13.54
C GLN A 172 -25.65 -1.33 14.55
N LYS A 173 -26.39 -2.41 14.28
CA LYS A 173 -27.46 -2.91 15.15
C LYS A 173 -26.95 -3.34 16.53
N VAL A 174 -25.73 -3.88 16.62
CA VAL A 174 -25.12 -4.33 17.89
C VAL A 174 -24.11 -3.34 18.47
N GLY A 175 -23.94 -2.16 17.87
CA GLY A 175 -23.04 -1.13 18.36
C GLY A 175 -21.55 -1.53 18.31
N LEU A 176 -21.15 -2.40 17.39
CA LEU A 176 -19.75 -2.81 17.24
C LEU A 176 -18.91 -1.84 16.39
N ALA A 177 -19.52 -0.82 15.77
CA ALA A 177 -18.83 0.11 14.88
C ALA A 177 -17.63 0.79 15.56
N ASP A 178 -17.78 1.24 16.81
CA ASP A 178 -16.69 1.92 17.54
C ASP A 178 -15.57 0.95 17.93
N ALA A 179 -15.89 -0.31 18.20
CA ALA A 179 -14.89 -1.34 18.52
C ALA A 179 -14.01 -1.67 17.30
N LEU A 180 -14.50 -1.46 16.08
CA LEU A 180 -13.76 -1.72 14.84
C LEU A 180 -12.82 -0.56 14.42
N LYS A 181 -12.81 0.56 15.16
CA LYS A 181 -11.95 1.73 14.89
C LYS A 181 -10.66 1.75 15.71
N GLY A 182 -10.49 0.78 16.62
CA GLY A 182 -9.44 0.76 17.63
C GLY A 182 -8.13 0.11 17.19
N ASP A 183 -7.61 -0.75 18.07
CA ASP A 183 -6.34 -1.48 17.90
C ASP A 183 -6.27 -2.28 16.59
N PRO A 184 -5.06 -2.65 16.13
CA PRO A 184 -4.91 -3.45 14.93
C PRO A 184 -5.73 -4.74 14.97
N LEU A 185 -6.63 -4.90 14.01
CA LEU A 185 -7.56 -6.02 13.95
C LEU A 185 -7.72 -6.52 12.53
N THR A 186 -8.01 -7.82 12.39
CA THR A 186 -8.36 -8.44 11.10
C THR A 186 -9.83 -8.77 11.10
N VAL A 187 -10.58 -8.25 10.14
CA VAL A 187 -12.00 -8.57 9.96
C VAL A 187 -12.18 -9.42 8.71
N PHE A 188 -12.66 -10.66 8.91
CA PHE A 188 -13.18 -11.49 7.85
C PHE A 188 -14.58 -11.01 7.48
N ALA A 189 -14.69 -9.96 6.67
CA ALA A 189 -15.97 -9.34 6.34
C ALA A 189 -16.82 -10.23 5.42
N PRO A 190 -17.94 -10.84 5.89
CA PRO A 190 -18.83 -11.60 5.03
C PRO A 190 -19.52 -10.67 4.01
N THR A 191 -19.54 -11.09 2.75
CA THR A 191 -20.26 -10.38 1.68
C THR A 191 -21.77 -10.64 1.76
N ASN A 192 -22.56 -9.81 1.09
CA ASN A 192 -24.00 -10.01 0.92
C ASN A 192 -24.33 -11.41 0.33
N ASP A 193 -23.45 -11.93 -0.53
CA ASP A 193 -23.56 -13.28 -1.09
C ASP A 193 -23.42 -14.35 0.00
N ALA A 194 -22.46 -14.20 0.91
CA ALA A 194 -22.30 -15.10 2.06
C ALA A 194 -23.54 -15.08 2.97
N PHE A 195 -24.15 -13.91 3.20
CA PHE A 195 -25.42 -13.82 3.93
C PHE A 195 -26.58 -14.47 3.18
N SER A 196 -26.58 -14.45 1.83
CA SER A 196 -27.63 -15.06 1.01
C SER A 196 -27.67 -16.60 1.09
N HIS A 197 -26.57 -17.22 1.50
CA HIS A 197 -26.50 -18.66 1.74
C HIS A 197 -27.20 -19.10 3.04
N LEU A 198 -27.49 -18.16 3.95
CA LEU A 198 -28.35 -18.43 5.10
C LEU A 198 -29.80 -18.44 4.65
N SER A 199 -30.61 -19.37 5.15
CA SER A 199 -32.05 -19.30 4.89
C SER A 199 -32.64 -18.03 5.50
N GLY A 200 -33.70 -17.49 4.91
CA GLY A 200 -34.36 -16.28 5.43
C GLY A 200 -34.72 -16.39 6.92
N THR A 201 -35.10 -17.58 7.38
CA THR A 201 -35.40 -17.87 8.79
C THR A 201 -34.16 -17.79 9.68
N GLU A 202 -33.01 -18.29 9.23
CA GLU A 202 -31.75 -18.24 9.99
C GLU A 202 -31.20 -16.83 10.07
N LEU A 203 -31.23 -16.09 8.96
CA LEU A 203 -30.83 -14.69 8.93
C LEU A 203 -31.73 -13.84 9.84
N GLN A 204 -33.04 -14.07 9.79
CA GLN A 204 -33.98 -13.38 10.67
C GLN A 204 -33.70 -13.68 12.15
N ARG A 205 -33.49 -14.96 12.50
CA ARG A 205 -33.09 -15.34 13.88
C ARG A 205 -31.79 -14.66 14.29
N LEU A 206 -30.79 -14.63 13.42
CA LEU A 206 -29.52 -13.98 13.70
C LEU A 206 -29.73 -12.48 13.97
N LEU A 207 -30.50 -11.80 13.13
CA LEU A 207 -30.75 -10.37 13.26
C LEU A 207 -31.67 -10.03 14.44
N ASP A 208 -32.60 -10.89 14.83
CA ASP A 208 -33.55 -10.65 15.92
C ASP A 208 -32.96 -10.96 17.31
N HIS A 209 -31.80 -11.62 17.38
CA HIS A 209 -31.10 -11.94 18.62
C HIS A 209 -29.75 -11.18 18.71
N PRO A 210 -29.73 -9.95 19.26
CA PRO A 210 -28.54 -9.10 19.25
C PRO A 210 -27.32 -9.68 19.97
N GLU A 211 -27.52 -10.44 21.04
CA GLU A 211 -26.41 -11.11 21.76
C GLU A 211 -25.74 -12.18 20.89
N TYR A 212 -26.54 -12.98 20.18
CA TYR A 212 -26.03 -14.01 19.28
C TYR A 212 -25.38 -13.40 18.03
N LEU A 213 -25.96 -12.32 17.50
CA LEU A 213 -25.36 -11.57 16.41
C LEU A 213 -24.00 -11.00 16.80
N LYS A 214 -23.88 -10.44 18.01
CA LYS A 214 -22.61 -9.91 18.52
C LYS A 214 -21.57 -11.02 18.61
N GLU A 215 -21.93 -12.18 19.14
CA GLU A 215 -21.04 -13.34 19.22
C GLU A 215 -20.56 -13.77 17.81
N VAL A 216 -21.47 -13.95 16.86
CA VAL A 216 -21.14 -14.31 15.47
C VAL A 216 -20.23 -13.28 14.82
N LEU A 217 -20.49 -11.99 15.01
CA LEU A 217 -19.62 -10.93 14.46
C LEU A 217 -18.24 -10.97 15.09
N THR A 218 -18.11 -11.22 16.41
CA THR A 218 -16.81 -11.36 17.06
C THR A 218 -16.00 -12.56 16.56
N TYR A 219 -16.62 -13.64 16.08
CA TYR A 219 -15.91 -14.76 15.44
C TYR A 219 -15.25 -14.38 14.11
N HIS A 220 -15.70 -13.30 13.47
CA HIS A 220 -15.10 -12.80 12.24
C HIS A 220 -13.99 -11.78 12.50
N VAL A 221 -13.74 -11.42 13.77
CA VAL A 221 -12.73 -10.45 14.16
C VAL A 221 -11.61 -11.14 14.90
N ILE A 222 -10.38 -10.89 14.47
CA ILE A 222 -9.17 -11.29 15.17
C ILE A 222 -8.51 -10.02 15.71
N ASP A 223 -8.04 -10.09 16.96
CA ASP A 223 -7.43 -9.01 17.75
C ASP A 223 -5.98 -8.67 17.35
N HIS A 224 -5.54 -9.15 16.20
CA HIS A 224 -4.26 -8.86 15.59
C HIS A 224 -4.36 -8.92 14.07
N THR A 225 -3.36 -8.35 13.39
CA THR A 225 -3.19 -8.52 11.96
C THR A 225 -2.54 -9.85 11.65
N LEU A 226 -3.10 -10.55 10.66
CA LEU A 226 -2.60 -11.85 10.22
C LEU A 226 -1.37 -11.73 9.34
#